data_AF-A0A9X4ERU4-F1
#
_entry.id   AF-A0A9X4ERU4-F1
#
_cell.length_a   1.000
_cell.length_b   1.000
_cell.length_c   1.000
_cell.angle_alpha   90.00
_cell.angle_beta   90.00
_cell.angle_gamma   90.00
#
_symmetry.space_group_name_H-M   'P 1'
#
loop_
_entity.id
_entity.type
_entity.pdbx_description
1 polymer ?
#
loop_
_entity_poly.entity_id
_entity_poly.type
_entity_poly.pdbx_seq_one_letter_code
_entity_poly.pdbx_strand_id
1 'polypeptide(L)'
;MNWYYIIGLFIVVMLLRFVTNLYKYLRIKKLYDKYIEYIRTDDYKFIQYKEEIKSLFKDAGLKDSSVIHQEFLGFGNFSNTRVSVFDNLTNRREDIVGNVQNRFNEAIGVYRKRFRESFNPIFWIDFIVKFPQHLMEFFGVLPEKIAVKIFLVIYWLLAIAFGLKKFELLDYLIK
;
A
#
# COMPACT_ATOMS: atom_id res chain seq x y z
N MET A 1 -10.57 20.62 -28.84
CA MET A 1 -11.69 19.73 -28.46
C MET A 1 -11.24 18.43 -27.75
N ASN A 2 -10.02 18.33 -27.20
CA ASN A 2 -9.51 17.09 -26.58
C ASN A 2 -9.29 17.18 -25.06
N TRP A 3 -9.33 18.38 -24.48
CA TRP A 3 -8.97 18.60 -23.07
C TRP A 3 -10.04 18.07 -22.10
N TYR A 4 -11.32 18.11 -22.47
CA TYR A 4 -12.40 17.58 -21.64
C TYR A 4 -12.35 16.05 -21.51
N TYR A 5 -11.86 15.33 -22.53
CA TYR A 5 -11.62 13.88 -22.42
C TYR A 5 -10.52 13.56 -21.41
N ILE A 6 -9.44 14.36 -21.39
CA ILE A 6 -8.33 14.19 -20.43
C ILE A 6 -8.82 14.45 -19.01
N ILE A 7 -9.58 15.53 -18.80
CA ILE A 7 -10.18 15.84 -17.49
C ILE A 7 -11.18 14.77 -17.09
N GLY A 8 -12.04 14.32 -18.01
CA GLY A 8 -12.99 13.23 -17.76
C GLY A 8 -12.29 11.95 -17.33
N LEU A 9 -11.23 11.54 -18.05
CA LEU A 9 -10.41 10.38 -17.68
C LEU A 9 -9.80 10.54 -16.29
N PHE A 10 -9.24 11.71 -15.98
CA PHE A 10 -8.64 11.99 -14.67
C PHE A 10 -9.67 11.89 -13.54
N ILE A 11 -10.87 12.44 -13.73
CA ILE A 11 -11.97 12.31 -12.77
C ILE A 11 -12.37 10.85 -12.58
N VAL A 12 -12.46 10.06 -13.66
CA VAL A 12 -12.76 8.62 -13.56
C VAL A 12 -11.70 7.89 -12.76
N VAL A 13 -10.40 8.13 -13.03
CA VAL A 13 -9.29 7.53 -12.27
C VAL A 13 -9.36 7.93 -10.79
N MET A 14 -9.68 9.19 -10.51
CA MET A 14 -9.84 9.70 -9.15
C MET A 14 -10.97 8.98 -8.39
N LEU A 15 -12.13 8.83 -9.03
CA LEU A 15 -13.28 8.13 -8.48
C LEU A 15 -13.01 6.64 -8.26
N LEU A 16 -12.37 5.97 -9.23
CA LEU A 16 -11.99 4.56 -9.09
C LEU A 16 -11.03 4.35 -7.92
N ARG A 17 -10.02 5.22 -7.78
CA ARG A 17 -9.10 5.18 -6.63
C ARG A 17 -9.84 5.41 -5.32
N PHE A 18 -10.79 6.35 -5.27
CA PHE A 18 -11.60 6.59 -4.09
C PHE A 18 -12.43 5.37 -3.70
N VAL A 19 -13.24 4.85 -4.62
CA VAL A 19 -14.16 3.72 -4.39
C VAL A 19 -13.41 2.47 -3.95
N THR A 20 -12.31 2.13 -4.63
CA THR A 20 -11.51 0.95 -4.28
C THR A 20 -10.89 1.05 -2.89
N ASN A 21 -10.31 2.21 -2.52
CA ASN A 21 -9.72 2.39 -1.20
C ASN A 21 -10.78 2.52 -0.09
N LEU A 22 -11.95 3.09 -0.38
CA LEU A 22 -13.08 3.12 0.55
C LEU A 22 -13.61 1.72 0.82
N TYR A 23 -13.78 0.90 -0.23
CA TYR A 23 -14.17 -0.50 -0.08
C TYR A 23 -13.18 -1.26 0.80
N LYS A 24 -11.87 -1.15 0.52
CA LYS A 24 -10.81 -1.79 1.33
C LYS A 24 -10.84 -1.32 2.79
N TYR A 25 -11.05 -0.02 3.03
CA TYR A 25 -11.19 0.55 4.36
C TYR A 25 -12.36 -0.08 5.15
N LEU A 26 -13.54 -0.15 4.52
CA LEU A 26 -14.72 -0.76 5.15
C LEU A 26 -14.51 -2.25 5.38
N ARG A 27 -13.89 -2.94 4.42
CA ARG A 27 -13.65 -4.38 4.50
C ARG A 27 -12.68 -4.74 5.61
N ILE A 28 -11.54 -4.04 5.72
CA ILE A 28 -10.55 -4.33 6.75
C ILE A 28 -11.10 -4.06 8.15
N LYS A 29 -11.95 -3.03 8.32
CA LYS A 29 -12.62 -2.75 9.58
C LYS A 29 -13.58 -3.90 9.97
N LYS A 30 -14.39 -4.37 9.03
CA LYS A 30 -15.28 -5.53 9.26
C LYS A 30 -14.50 -6.80 9.60
N LEU A 31 -13.35 -7.03 8.97
CA LEU A 31 -12.47 -8.16 9.29
C LEU A 31 -11.84 -8.02 10.68
N TYR A 32 -11.51 -6.80 11.10
CA TYR A 32 -11.03 -6.54 12.44
C TYR A 32 -12.10 -6.85 13.49
N ASP A 33 -13.36 -6.42 13.27
CA ASP A 33 -14.47 -6.74 14.16
C ASP A 33 -14.66 -8.26 14.29
N LYS A 34 -14.61 -8.99 13.17
CA LYS A 34 -14.65 -10.47 13.16
C LYS A 34 -13.47 -11.11 13.88
N TYR A 35 -12.28 -10.50 13.81
CA TYR A 35 -11.13 -10.98 14.54
C TYR A 35 -11.33 -10.82 16.05
N ILE A 36 -11.84 -9.68 16.50
CA ILE A 36 -12.17 -9.47 17.92
C ILE A 36 -13.24 -10.45 18.39
N GLU A 37 -14.25 -10.72 17.57
CA GLU A 37 -15.26 -11.76 17.85
C GLU A 37 -14.61 -13.14 17.99
N TYR A 38 -13.78 -13.54 17.03
CA TYR A 38 -13.02 -14.79 17.06
C TYR A 38 -12.21 -14.97 18.35
N ILE A 39 -11.49 -13.93 18.77
CA ILE A 39 -10.70 -13.98 20.02
C ILE A 39 -11.58 -14.20 21.26
N ARG A 40 -12.86 -13.80 21.22
CA ARG A 40 -13.82 -13.99 22.32
C ARG A 40 -14.54 -15.34 22.26
N THR A 41 -14.95 -15.78 21.08
CA THR A 41 -15.88 -16.91 20.89
C THR A 41 -15.22 -18.21 20.44
N ASP A 42 -13.96 -18.17 20.00
CA ASP A 42 -13.26 -19.31 19.39
C ASP A 42 -13.93 -19.84 18.11
N ASP A 43 -14.59 -18.98 17.33
CA ASP A 43 -15.23 -19.38 16.07
C ASP A 43 -14.20 -19.78 15.00
N TYR A 44 -13.98 -21.08 14.83
CA TYR A 44 -13.09 -21.68 13.83
C TYR A 44 -13.36 -21.21 12.40
N LYS A 45 -14.56 -20.74 12.07
CA LYS A 45 -14.87 -20.21 10.72
C LYS A 45 -14.03 -18.97 10.38
N PHE A 46 -13.45 -18.30 11.38
CA PHE A 46 -12.56 -17.15 11.15
C PHE A 46 -11.37 -17.48 10.23
N ILE A 47 -10.90 -18.74 10.22
CA ILE A 47 -9.78 -19.16 9.37
C ILE A 47 -10.00 -18.87 7.88
N GLN A 48 -11.26 -18.80 7.43
CA GLN A 48 -11.64 -18.51 6.05
C GLN A 48 -11.21 -17.10 5.59
N TYR A 49 -11.03 -16.16 6.53
CA TYR A 49 -10.62 -14.78 6.22
C TYR A 49 -9.10 -14.58 6.21
N LYS A 50 -8.31 -15.58 6.61
CA LYS A 50 -6.86 -15.47 6.81
C LYS A 50 -6.15 -14.92 5.58
N GLU A 51 -6.39 -15.52 4.41
CA GLU A 51 -5.72 -15.12 3.17
C GLU A 51 -6.16 -13.74 2.67
N GLU A 52 -7.43 -13.38 2.90
CA GLU A 52 -7.93 -12.04 2.59
C GLU A 52 -7.24 -10.98 3.46
N ILE A 53 -7.15 -11.21 4.77
CA ILE A 53 -6.46 -10.31 5.71
C ILE A 53 -5.00 -10.13 5.28
N LYS A 54 -4.30 -11.23 4.98
CA LYS A 54 -2.92 -11.18 4.47
C LYS A 54 -2.80 -10.35 3.19
N SER A 55 -3.72 -10.52 2.23
CA SER A 55 -3.70 -9.75 0.99
C SER A 55 -3.89 -8.25 1.24
N LEU A 56 -4.79 -7.88 2.15
CA LEU A 56 -5.06 -6.48 2.50
C LEU A 56 -3.89 -5.87 3.27
N PHE A 57 -3.24 -6.64 4.14
CA PHE A 57 -2.03 -6.16 4.82
C PHE A 57 -0.90 -5.89 3.83
N LYS A 58 -0.64 -6.82 2.91
CA LYS A 58 0.37 -6.64 1.85
C LYS A 58 0.03 -5.45 0.96
N ASP A 59 -1.23 -5.30 0.54
CA ASP A 59 -1.69 -4.17 -0.28
C ASP A 59 -1.57 -2.82 0.45
N ALA A 60 -1.76 -2.79 1.77
CA ALA A 60 -1.48 -1.62 2.59
C ALA A 60 0.02 -1.31 2.76
N GLY A 61 0.92 -2.17 2.25
CA GLY A 61 2.37 -2.01 2.33
C GLY A 61 2.96 -2.45 3.67
N LEU A 62 2.21 -3.23 4.46
CA LEU A 62 2.68 -3.75 5.73
C LEU A 62 3.66 -4.90 5.48
N LYS A 63 4.82 -4.82 6.13
CA LYS A 63 5.78 -5.93 6.18
C LYS A 63 5.32 -6.91 7.25
N ASP A 64 5.47 -8.21 6.95
CA ASP A 64 5.24 -9.24 7.95
C ASP A 64 6.25 -9.06 9.10
N SER A 65 5.78 -9.31 10.32
CA SER A 65 6.59 -9.26 11.52
C SER A 65 6.62 -10.63 12.17
N SER A 66 7.75 -10.96 12.79
CA SER A 66 7.92 -12.23 13.49
C SER A 66 7.94 -12.04 15.00
N VAL A 67 7.25 -12.90 15.74
CA VAL A 67 7.36 -13.00 17.21
C VAL A 67 8.22 -14.21 17.56
N ILE A 68 9.02 -14.13 18.62
CA ILE A 68 9.81 -15.26 19.11
C ILE A 68 8.89 -16.17 19.91
N HIS A 69 8.78 -17.43 19.50
CA HIS A 69 8.20 -18.51 20.28
C HIS A 69 9.32 -19.28 20.95
N GLN A 70 9.26 -19.40 22.28
CA GLN A 70 10.15 -20.27 23.03
C GLN A 70 9.42 -21.58 23.31
N GLU A 71 10.04 -22.70 22.94
CA GLU A 71 9.54 -24.04 23.21
C GLU A 71 10.57 -24.78 24.06
N PHE A 72 10.10 -25.45 25.13
CA PHE A 72 10.98 -26.22 26.02
C PHE A 72 11.26 -27.60 25.41
N LEU A 73 12.54 -27.92 25.18
CA LEU A 73 12.96 -29.16 24.55
C LEU A 73 13.32 -30.27 25.56
N GLY A 74 13.22 -30.00 26.86
CA GLY A 74 13.73 -30.88 27.91
C GLY A 74 15.19 -30.58 28.29
N PHE A 75 15.61 -31.08 29.45
CA PHE A 75 16.98 -30.97 29.97
C PHE A 75 17.55 -29.54 30.08
N GLY A 76 16.69 -28.54 30.35
CA GLY A 76 17.11 -27.14 30.46
C GLY A 76 17.38 -26.44 29.13
N ASN A 77 17.06 -27.09 28.00
CA ASN A 77 17.24 -26.52 26.66
C ASN A 77 15.95 -25.85 26.17
N PHE A 78 16.11 -24.73 25.48
CA PHE A 78 15.03 -23.95 24.88
C PHE A 78 15.25 -23.78 23.37
N SER A 79 14.21 -23.97 22.58
CA SER A 79 14.18 -23.62 21.17
C SER A 79 13.55 -22.25 20.99
N ASN A 80 14.25 -21.33 20.32
CA ASN A 80 13.70 -20.03 19.94
C ASN A 80 13.34 -20.04 18.46
N THR A 81 12.05 -20.18 18.14
CA THR A 81 11.56 -20.16 16.77
C THR A 81 10.93 -18.80 16.45
N ARG A 82 11.31 -18.18 15.33
CA ARG A 82 10.60 -16.98 14.85
C ARG A 82 9.35 -17.39 14.11
N VAL A 83 8.21 -16.85 14.53
CA VAL A 83 6.89 -17.20 14.03
C VAL A 83 6.24 -15.97 13.40
N SER A 84 5.80 -16.08 12.14
CA SER A 84 5.14 -15.00 11.41
C SER A 84 3.80 -14.62 12.05
N VAL A 85 3.56 -13.33 12.27
CA VAL A 85 2.27 -12.80 12.76
C VAL A 85 1.18 -13.03 11.73
N PHE A 86 1.47 -12.85 10.44
CA PHE A 86 0.50 -13.04 9.37
C PHE A 86 0.08 -14.51 9.22
N ASP A 87 1.01 -15.45 9.44
CA ASP A 87 0.69 -16.88 9.41
C ASP A 87 0.02 -17.38 10.69
N ASN A 88 0.09 -16.60 11.78
CA ASN A 88 -0.44 -16.96 13.09
C ASN A 88 -1.64 -16.10 13.50
N LEU A 89 -2.43 -15.64 12.53
CA LEU A 89 -3.68 -14.90 12.75
C LEU A 89 -4.72 -15.65 13.61
N THR A 90 -4.61 -16.97 13.72
CA THR A 90 -5.48 -17.82 14.57
C THR A 90 -4.80 -18.22 15.89
N ASN A 91 -3.64 -17.66 16.20
CA ASN A 91 -2.96 -17.94 17.46
C ASN A 91 -3.43 -16.94 18.53
N ARG A 92 -3.94 -17.46 19.64
CA ARG A 92 -4.55 -16.68 20.73
C ARG A 92 -3.56 -16.27 21.81
N ARG A 93 -2.26 -16.55 21.65
CA ARG A 93 -1.24 -16.03 22.55
C ARG A 93 -1.29 -14.50 22.57
N GLU A 94 -1.26 -13.92 23.77
CA GLU A 94 -1.48 -12.49 23.99
C GLU A 94 -0.53 -11.60 23.18
N ASP A 95 0.75 -11.99 23.07
CA ASP A 95 1.76 -11.30 22.29
C ASP A 95 1.46 -11.28 20.79
N ILE A 96 1.00 -12.41 20.24
CA ILE A 96 0.60 -12.49 18.83
C ILE A 96 -0.70 -11.70 18.62
N VAL A 97 -1.67 -11.82 19.52
CA VAL A 97 -2.94 -11.10 19.42
C VAL A 97 -2.72 -9.60 19.39
N GLY A 98 -1.91 -9.06 20.31
CA GLY A 98 -1.56 -7.63 20.33
C GLY A 98 -0.91 -7.16 19.03
N ASN A 99 0.03 -7.94 18.49
CA ASN A 99 0.67 -7.62 17.20
C ASN A 99 -0.33 -7.64 16.03
N VAL A 100 -1.22 -8.63 15.97
CA VAL A 100 -2.27 -8.71 14.93
C VAL A 100 -3.19 -7.49 15.01
N GLN A 101 -3.65 -7.11 16.21
CA GLN A 101 -4.49 -5.93 16.40
C GLN A 101 -3.79 -4.64 15.94
N ASN A 102 -2.49 -4.48 16.23
CA ASN A 102 -1.70 -3.35 15.74
C ASN A 102 -1.67 -3.31 14.20
N ARG A 103 -1.45 -4.45 13.55
CA ARG A 103 -1.45 -4.54 12.07
C ARG A 103 -2.80 -4.19 11.46
N PHE A 104 -3.91 -4.59 12.08
CA PHE A 104 -5.24 -4.16 11.66
C PHE A 104 -5.39 -2.63 11.76
N ASN A 105 -5.01 -2.03 12.88
CA ASN A 105 -5.11 -0.59 13.06
C ASN A 105 -4.22 0.20 12.08
N GLU A 106 -3.00 -0.28 11.81
CA GLU A 106 -2.12 0.30 10.79
C GLU A 106 -2.77 0.22 9.39
N ALA A 107 -3.29 -0.95 9.00
CA ALA A 107 -3.97 -1.12 7.71
C ALA A 107 -5.21 -0.21 7.57
N ILE A 108 -6.03 -0.13 8.63
CA ILE A 108 -7.18 0.78 8.70
C ILE A 108 -6.72 2.24 8.49
N GLY A 109 -5.62 2.64 9.14
CA GLY A 109 -5.03 3.97 8.99
C GLY A 109 -4.56 4.24 7.56
N VAL A 110 -3.87 3.29 6.94
CA VAL A 110 -3.39 3.38 5.55
C VAL A 110 -4.55 3.56 4.58
N TYR A 111 -5.57 2.71 4.63
CA TYR A 111 -6.72 2.84 3.72
C TYR A 111 -7.52 4.11 3.96
N ARG A 112 -7.65 4.53 5.24
CA ARG A 112 -8.26 5.81 5.59
C ARG A 112 -7.54 6.99 4.95
N LYS A 113 -6.20 6.98 4.99
CA LYS A 113 -5.38 7.99 4.33
C LYS A 113 -5.57 7.95 2.81
N ARG A 114 -5.45 6.78 2.19
CA ARG A 114 -5.52 6.61 0.72
C ARG A 114 -6.84 7.07 0.11
N PHE A 115 -7.99 6.74 0.71
CA PHE A 115 -9.27 7.21 0.16
C PHE A 115 -9.41 8.72 0.30
N ARG A 116 -8.96 9.32 1.42
CA ARG A 116 -9.01 10.79 1.61
C ARG A 116 -8.11 11.53 0.63
N GLU A 117 -6.92 10.99 0.38
CA GLU A 117 -5.99 11.53 -0.61
C GLU A 117 -6.51 11.46 -2.04
N SER A 118 -7.56 10.68 -2.32
CA SER A 118 -8.11 10.58 -3.67
C SER A 118 -8.65 11.91 -4.16
N PHE A 119 -9.17 12.75 -3.28
CA PHE A 119 -9.60 14.11 -3.63
C PHE A 119 -8.57 15.18 -3.30
N ASN A 120 -7.39 14.82 -2.78
CA ASN A 120 -6.36 15.80 -2.43
C ASN A 120 -5.56 16.19 -3.68
N PRO A 121 -5.62 17.45 -4.15
CA PRO A 121 -4.87 17.88 -5.34
C PRO A 121 -3.35 17.80 -5.14
N ILE A 122 -2.86 18.01 -3.92
CA ILE A 122 -1.42 17.92 -3.60
C ILE A 122 -0.90 16.50 -3.84
N PHE A 123 -1.70 15.48 -3.51
CA PHE A 123 -1.35 14.08 -3.78
C PHE A 123 -1.18 13.84 -5.28
N TRP A 124 -2.08 14.36 -6.11
CA TRP A 124 -2.00 14.17 -7.57
C TRP A 124 -0.83 14.92 -8.20
N ILE A 125 -0.50 16.11 -7.70
CA ILE A 125 0.70 16.83 -8.11
C ILE A 125 1.94 15.99 -7.80
N ASP A 126 2.07 15.50 -6.56
CA ASP A 126 3.21 14.67 -6.15
C ASP A 126 3.30 13.38 -6.98
N PHE A 127 2.15 12.73 -7.22
CA PHE A 127 2.05 11.52 -8.02
C PHE A 127 2.51 11.73 -9.47
N ILE A 128 2.10 12.83 -10.11
CA ILE A 128 2.50 13.16 -11.50
C ILE A 128 3.99 13.52 -11.57
N VAL A 129 4.49 14.28 -10.58
CA VAL A 129 5.89 14.67 -10.48
C VAL A 129 6.80 13.45 -10.30
N LYS A 130 6.37 12.48 -9.49
CA LYS A 130 7.10 11.24 -9.18
C LYS A 130 6.63 10.03 -9.99
N PHE A 131 5.90 10.25 -11.08
CA PHE A 131 5.33 9.17 -11.87
C PHE A 131 6.36 8.12 -12.32
N PRO A 132 7.55 8.50 -12.82
CA PRO A 132 8.61 7.54 -13.14
C PRO A 132 9.03 6.63 -11.99
N GLN A 133 9.08 7.18 -10.77
CA GLN A 133 9.48 6.45 -9.59
C GLN A 133 8.43 5.39 -9.24
N HIS A 134 7.15 5.77 -9.22
CA HIS A 134 6.05 4.82 -8.98
C HIS A 134 5.98 3.70 -10.02
N LEU A 135 6.28 4.02 -11.29
CA LEU A 135 6.33 3.05 -12.37
C LEU A 135 7.50 2.07 -12.20
N MET A 136 8.68 2.55 -11.79
CA MET A 136 9.84 1.70 -11.50
C MET A 136 9.63 0.82 -10.25
N GLU A 137 9.00 1.36 -9.20
CA GLU A 137 8.60 0.60 -8.02
C GLU A 137 7.65 -0.55 -8.40
N PHE A 138 6.72 -0.31 -9.33
CA PHE A 138 5.82 -1.34 -9.86
C PHE A 138 6.57 -2.50 -10.55
N PHE A 139 7.67 -2.21 -11.24
CA PHE A 139 8.54 -3.24 -11.83
C PHE A 139 9.51 -3.89 -10.82
N GLY A 140 9.41 -3.56 -9.52
CA GLY A 140 10.26 -4.12 -8.47
C GLY A 140 11.65 -3.46 -8.38
N VAL A 141 11.84 -2.30 -9.01
CA VAL A 141 13.08 -1.53 -8.91
C VAL A 141 12.99 -0.63 -7.68
N LEU A 142 13.93 -0.80 -6.75
CA LEU A 142 14.01 0.06 -5.56
C LEU A 142 14.23 1.53 -5.98
N PRO A 143 13.51 2.49 -5.37
CA PRO A 143 13.55 3.91 -5.75
C PRO A 143 14.93 4.57 -5.56
N GLU A 144 15.78 3.99 -4.71
CA GLU A 144 17.12 4.50 -4.41
C GLU A 144 18.13 4.24 -5.54
N LYS A 145 17.79 3.40 -6.52
CA LYS A 145 18.72 3.05 -7.60
C LYS A 145 18.93 4.22 -8.56
N ILE A 146 20.17 4.36 -9.04
CA ILE A 146 20.56 5.40 -10.00
C ILE A 146 19.71 5.37 -11.28
N ALA A 147 19.25 4.19 -11.69
CA ALA A 147 18.35 3.99 -12.83
C ALA A 147 17.04 4.80 -12.69
N VAL A 148 16.47 4.87 -11.49
CA VAL A 148 15.23 5.63 -11.23
C VAL A 148 15.47 7.12 -11.39
N LYS A 149 16.62 7.62 -10.92
CA LYS A 149 17.02 9.03 -11.06
C LYS A 149 17.24 9.42 -12.53
N ILE A 150 17.91 8.57 -13.32
CA ILE A 150 18.12 8.80 -14.75
C ILE A 150 16.78 8.89 -15.48
N PHE A 151 15.85 7.96 -15.20
CA PHE A 151 14.53 7.95 -15.83
C PHE A 151 13.71 9.19 -15.45
N LEU A 152 13.81 9.66 -14.20
CA LEU A 152 13.18 10.89 -13.75
C LEU A 152 13.72 12.12 -14.50
N VAL A 153 15.02 12.20 -14.73
CA VAL A 153 15.62 13.29 -15.53
C VAL A 153 15.14 13.25 -16.97
N ILE A 154 15.15 12.08 -17.62
CA ILE A 154 14.65 11.91 -19.00
C ILE A 154 13.18 12.35 -19.09
N TYR A 155 12.36 11.91 -18.14
CA TYR A 155 10.95 12.29 -18.05
C TYR A 155 10.76 13.82 -18.01
N TRP A 156 11.53 14.52 -17.16
CA TRP A 156 11.44 15.97 -17.07
C TRP A 156 11.97 16.70 -18.31
N LEU A 157 13.05 16.21 -18.92
CA LEU A 157 13.55 16.76 -20.19
C LEU A 157 12.49 16.66 -21.30
N LEU A 158 11.82 15.51 -21.41
CA LEU A 158 10.72 15.33 -22.34
C LEU A 158 9.54 16.26 -22.02
N ALA A 159 9.14 16.34 -20.75
CA ALA A 159 8.03 17.21 -20.33
C ALA A 159 8.30 18.69 -20.68
N ILE A 160 9.52 19.17 -20.45
CA ILE A 160 9.95 20.53 -20.82
C ILE A 160 9.95 20.70 -22.34
N ALA A 161 10.54 19.77 -23.09
CA ALA A 161 10.56 19.85 -24.55
C ALA A 161 9.15 19.87 -25.16
N PHE A 162 8.24 19.00 -24.70
CA PHE A 162 6.84 19.03 -25.15
C PHE A 162 6.13 20.32 -24.74
N GLY A 163 6.41 20.84 -23.55
CA GLY A 163 5.90 22.13 -23.09
C GLY A 163 6.33 23.27 -24.00
N LEU A 164 7.63 23.41 -24.24
CA LEU A 164 8.21 24.45 -25.10
C LEU A 164 7.68 24.39 -26.54
N LYS A 165 7.49 23.19 -27.10
CA LYS A 165 6.92 23.01 -28.45
C LYS A 165 5.49 23.51 -28.52
N LYS A 166 4.69 23.25 -27.48
CA LYS A 166 3.29 23.70 -27.40
C LYS A 166 3.18 25.22 -27.31
N PHE A 167 4.17 25.89 -26.72
CA PHE A 167 4.21 27.35 -26.61
C PHE A 167 4.96 28.03 -27.77
N GLU A 168 5.37 27.29 -28.81
CA GLU A 168 6.17 27.81 -29.95
C GLU A 168 7.51 28.47 -29.54
N LEU A 169 7.93 28.29 -28.28
CA LEU A 169 9.17 28.86 -27.72
C LEU A 169 10.40 28.04 -28.11
N LEU A 170 10.19 26.80 -28.54
CA LEU A 170 11.27 25.88 -28.90
C LEU A 170 11.99 26.37 -30.17
N ASP A 171 11.23 26.92 -31.13
CA ASP A 171 11.77 27.46 -32.38
C ASP A 171 12.60 28.74 -32.16
N TYR A 172 12.36 29.45 -31.06
CA TYR A 172 13.14 30.63 -30.64
C TYR A 172 14.45 30.27 -29.92
N LEU A 173 14.54 29.11 -29.29
CA LEU A 173 15.72 28.65 -28.53
C LEU A 173 16.72 27.87 -29.38
N ILE A 174 16.30 27.31 -30.51
CA ILE A 174 17.15 26.53 -31.44
C ILE A 174 17.76 27.39 -32.57
N LYS A 175 17.42 28.69 -32.61
CA LYS A 175 18.07 29.69 -33.46
C LYS A 175 19.32 30.26 -32.82
#